data_AF-A0A524PAJ4-F1
#
_entry.id   AF-A0A524PAJ4-F1
#
_cell.length_a   1.000
_cell.length_b   1.000
_cell.length_c   1.000
_cell.angle_alpha   90.00
_cell.angle_beta   90.00
_cell.angle_gamma   90.00
#
_symmetry.space_group_name_H-M   'P 1'
#
loop_
_entity.id
_entity.type
_entity.pdbx_description
1 polymer ?
#
loop_
_entity_poly.entity_id
_entity_poly.type
_entity_poly.pdbx_seq_one_letter_code
_entity_poly.pdbx_strand_id
1 'polypeptide(L)'
;GPQMHIDPERLGVTWATFGHLYVDYYVYQYATGIAGAYAITQRILSGENGAVSDYLNFLKLGGACYPIEALEVAGVDLTSPQPVQAAFDGMGQMLDELEVLLHTIGA
;
A
#
# COMPACT_ATOMS: atom_id res chain seq x y z
N GLY A 1 -24.75 4.26 -10.55
CA GLY A 1 -26.20 4.09 -10.82
C GLY A 1 -26.96 4.35 -9.54
N PRO A 2 -28.13 5.01 -9.54
CA PRO A 2 -28.54 5.87 -8.44
C PRO A 2 -29.11 5.17 -7.19
N GLN A 3 -29.10 3.84 -7.09
CA GLN A 3 -29.38 3.17 -5.81
C GLN A 3 -28.48 1.95 -5.64
N MET A 4 -27.54 2.06 -4.71
CA MET A 4 -26.82 0.90 -4.20
C MET A 4 -27.76 0.16 -3.25
N HIS A 5 -28.20 -1.03 -3.66
CA HIS A 5 -29.07 -1.89 -2.86
C HIS A 5 -28.21 -2.77 -1.95
N ILE A 6 -28.30 -2.55 -0.64
CA ILE A 6 -27.63 -3.36 0.38
C ILE A 6 -28.39 -4.66 0.59
N ASP A 7 -27.68 -5.79 0.46
CA ASP A 7 -28.17 -7.12 0.83
C ASP A 7 -27.37 -7.60 2.07
N PRO A 8 -27.94 -7.49 3.29
CA PRO A 8 -27.21 -7.84 4.51
C PRO A 8 -26.82 -9.30 4.61
N GLU A 9 -27.65 -10.23 4.10
CA GLU A 9 -27.35 -11.66 4.15
C GLU A 9 -26.17 -11.99 3.26
N ARG A 10 -26.19 -11.46 2.03
CA ARG A 10 -25.08 -11.62 1.09
C ARG A 10 -23.80 -10.96 1.58
N LEU A 11 -23.89 -9.75 2.15
CA LEU A 11 -22.72 -9.05 2.69
C LEU A 11 -22.15 -9.77 3.93
N GLY A 12 -23.01 -10.29 4.80
CA GLY A 12 -22.62 -11.01 6.01
C GLY A 12 -21.84 -12.31 5.75
N VAL A 13 -22.03 -12.94 4.58
CA VAL A 13 -21.29 -14.16 4.19
C VAL A 13 -20.05 -13.90 3.32
N THR A 14 -19.74 -12.64 3.00
CA THR A 14 -18.62 -12.31 2.11
C THR A 14 -17.28 -12.86 2.61
N TRP A 15 -17.06 -12.93 3.92
CA TRP A 15 -15.85 -13.53 4.50
C TRP A 15 -15.59 -14.96 3.99
N ALA A 16 -16.64 -15.76 3.76
CA ALA A 16 -16.50 -17.14 3.32
C ALA A 16 -15.95 -17.25 1.88
N THR A 17 -15.98 -16.15 1.12
CA THR A 17 -15.55 -16.09 -0.28
C THR A 17 -14.07 -15.75 -0.46
N PHE A 18 -13.38 -15.26 0.57
CA PHE A 18 -11.98 -14.88 0.50
C PHE A 18 -11.05 -16.04 0.89
N GLY A 19 -10.45 -16.71 -0.09
CA GLY A 19 -9.51 -17.81 0.14
C GLY A 19 -8.34 -17.47 1.07
N HIS A 20 -7.87 -16.21 1.04
CA HIS A 20 -6.77 -15.74 1.88
C HIS A 20 -7.09 -15.70 3.39
N LEU A 21 -8.37 -15.72 3.79
CA LEU A 21 -8.74 -15.80 5.21
C LEU A 21 -8.50 -17.19 5.80
N TYR A 22 -8.27 -18.19 4.96
CA TYR A 22 -7.92 -19.56 5.35
C TYR A 22 -6.40 -19.81 5.30
N VAL A 23 -5.60 -18.75 5.13
CA VAL A 23 -4.14 -18.79 5.22
C VAL A 23 -3.72 -17.98 6.44
N ASP A 24 -3.04 -18.64 7.38
CA ASP A 24 -2.71 -18.08 8.69
C ASP A 24 -1.97 -16.75 8.56
N TYR A 25 -2.57 -15.69 9.11
CA TYR A 25 -2.02 -14.34 9.20
C TYR A 25 -1.46 -13.80 7.86
N TYR A 26 -2.02 -14.19 6.71
CA TYR A 26 -1.46 -13.78 5.43
C TYR A 26 -1.86 -12.34 5.04
N VAL A 27 -3.12 -11.97 5.27
CA VAL A 27 -3.72 -10.76 4.68
C VAL A 27 -3.08 -9.44 5.12
N TYR A 28 -2.46 -9.36 6.30
CA TYR A 28 -1.80 -8.12 6.76
C TYR A 28 -0.59 -7.75 5.89
N GLN A 29 -0.01 -8.74 5.20
CA GLN A 29 1.14 -8.57 4.31
C GLN A 29 0.80 -7.68 3.12
N TYR A 30 -0.47 -7.64 2.67
CA TYR A 30 -0.90 -6.72 1.62
C TYR A 30 -0.83 -5.26 2.07
N ALA A 31 -1.37 -4.96 3.25
CA ALA A 31 -1.39 -3.59 3.77
C ALA A 31 0.04 -3.08 4.04
N THR A 32 0.85 -3.90 4.71
CA THR A 32 2.26 -3.57 5.00
C THR A 32 3.11 -3.53 3.74
N GLY A 33 2.86 -4.42 2.77
CA GLY A 33 3.54 -4.43 1.47
C GLY A 33 3.23 -3.20 0.62
N ILE A 34 1.96 -2.77 0.56
CA ILE A 34 1.58 -1.52 -0.13
C ILE A 34 2.20 -0.31 0.56
N ALA A 35 2.18 -0.27 1.91
CA ALA A 35 2.81 0.81 2.66
C ALA A 35 4.33 0.89 2.39
N GLY A 36 5.03 -0.25 2.40
CA GLY A 36 6.44 -0.31 2.05
C GLY A 36 6.71 0.11 0.60
N ALA A 37 5.89 -0.36 -0.35
CA ALA A 37 6.03 0.02 -1.76
C ALA A 37 5.82 1.52 -1.97
N TYR A 38 4.83 2.12 -1.30
CA TYR A 38 4.58 3.55 -1.34
C TYR A 38 5.80 4.33 -0.81
N ALA A 39 6.33 3.95 0.36
CA ALA A 39 7.51 4.59 0.94
C ALA A 39 8.74 4.52 0.02
N ILE A 40 9.05 3.35 -0.54
CA ILE A 40 10.15 3.19 -1.53
C ILE A 40 9.93 4.12 -2.73
N THR A 41 8.70 4.14 -3.26
CA THR A 41 8.36 4.93 -4.44
C THR A 41 8.52 6.42 -4.19
N GLN A 42 8.12 6.92 -3.01
CA GLN A 42 8.30 8.33 -2.66
C GLN A 42 9.78 8.74 -2.62
N ARG A 43 10.66 7.89 -2.07
CA ARG A 43 12.12 8.13 -2.09
C ARG A 43 12.64 8.25 -3.53
N ILE A 44 12.20 7.36 -4.42
CA ILE A 44 12.59 7.37 -5.83
C ILE A 44 12.07 8.62 -6.55
N LEU A 45 10.78 8.94 -6.41
CA LEU A 45 10.14 10.05 -7.13
C LEU A 45 10.59 11.43 -6.65
N SER A 46 10.95 11.56 -5.37
CA SER A 46 11.54 12.78 -4.81
C SER A 46 13.00 13.00 -5.23
N GLY A 47 13.63 12.04 -5.91
CA GLY A 47 15.01 12.12 -6.34
C GLY A 47 16.01 11.97 -5.19
N GLU A 48 15.62 11.29 -4.10
CA GLU A 48 16.52 11.04 -2.97
C GLU A 48 17.79 10.29 -3.44
N ASN A 49 18.95 10.82 -3.07
CA ASN A 49 20.23 10.24 -3.45
C ASN A 49 20.35 8.80 -2.93
N GLY A 50 20.58 7.86 -3.85
CA GLY A 50 20.74 6.44 -3.52
C GLY A 50 19.45 5.62 -3.52
N ALA A 51 18.26 6.23 -3.56
CA ALA A 51 16.99 5.49 -3.48
C ALA A 51 16.82 4.44 -4.59
N VAL A 52 17.26 4.74 -5.81
CA VAL A 52 17.22 3.78 -6.92
C VAL A 52 18.20 2.63 -6.70
N SER A 53 19.43 2.90 -6.23
CA SER A 53 20.40 1.83 -5.94
C SER A 53 19.95 0.94 -4.78
N ASP A 54 19.37 1.54 -3.74
CA ASP A 54 18.79 0.82 -2.59
C ASP A 54 17.69 -0.13 -3.04
N TYR A 55 16.75 0.36 -3.86
CA TYR A 55 15.69 -0.47 -4.42
C TYR A 55 16.22 -1.60 -5.30
N LEU A 56 17.22 -1.32 -6.16
CA LEU A 56 17.84 -2.36 -6.98
C LEU A 56 18.60 -3.39 -6.13
N ASN A 57 19.18 -3.00 -5.01
CA ASN A 57 19.82 -3.92 -4.07
C ASN A 57 18.77 -4.78 -3.35
N PHE A 58 17.67 -4.19 -2.89
CA PHE A 58 16.52 -4.91 -2.36
C PHE A 58 16.02 -6.00 -3.33
N LEU A 59 15.82 -5.66 -4.61
CA LEU A 59 15.37 -6.63 -5.62
C LEU A 59 16.37 -7.79 -5.82
N LYS A 60 17.68 -7.53 -5.72
CA LYS A 60 18.72 -8.57 -5.85
C LYS A 60 18.75 -9.54 -4.67
N LEU A 61 18.24 -9.16 -3.49
CA LEU A 61 18.21 -10.04 -2.33
C LEU A 61 17.27 -11.24 -2.53
N GLY A 62 16.18 -11.06 -3.29
CA GLY A 62 15.16 -12.09 -3.43
C GLY A 62 14.68 -12.60 -2.07
N GLY A 63 14.78 -13.92 -1.85
CA GLY A 63 14.45 -14.57 -0.57
C GLY A 63 15.66 -14.87 0.32
N ALA A 64 16.80 -14.20 0.12
CA ALA A 64 18.06 -14.54 0.80
C ALA A 64 18.12 -14.08 2.27
N CYS A 65 17.25 -13.16 2.71
CA CYS A 65 17.18 -12.64 4.06
C CYS A 65 15.73 -12.46 4.54
N TYR A 66 15.54 -12.00 5.78
CA TYR A 66 14.19 -11.75 6.27
C TYR A 66 13.56 -10.55 5.54
N PRO A 67 12.24 -10.56 5.30
CA PRO A 67 11.57 -9.47 4.58
C PRO A 67 11.76 -8.08 5.21
N ILE A 68 11.82 -8.02 6.55
CA ILE A 68 12.03 -6.75 7.27
C ILE A 68 13.43 -6.19 7.00
N GLU A 69 14.46 -7.04 7.02
CA GLU A 69 15.85 -6.68 6.71
C GLU A 69 16.00 -6.28 5.23
N ALA A 70 15.28 -6.96 4.33
CA ALA A 70 15.27 -6.62 2.91
C ALA A 70 14.71 -5.21 2.69
N LEU A 71 13.61 -4.87 3.37
CA LEU A 71 12.99 -3.54 3.27
C LEU A 71 13.87 -2.45 3.88
N GLU A 72 14.63 -2.74 4.94
CA GLU A 72 15.62 -1.81 5.49
C GLU A 72 16.71 -1.46 4.45
N VAL A 73 17.15 -2.43 3.63
CA VAL A 73 18.06 -2.17 2.50
C VAL A 73 17.45 -1.24 1.46
N ALA A 74 16.13 -1.30 1.28
CA ALA A 74 15.36 -0.36 0.46
C ALA A 74 15.02 0.97 1.20
N GLY A 75 15.58 1.18 2.40
CA GLY A 75 15.39 2.35 3.24
C GLY A 75 14.00 2.48 3.87
N VAL A 76 13.31 1.36 4.08
CA VAL A 76 11.99 1.33 4.71
C VAL A 76 12.03 0.53 6.01
N ASP A 77 11.67 1.19 7.12
CA ASP A 77 11.46 0.57 8.42
C ASP A 77 9.96 0.32 8.66
N LEU A 78 9.51 -0.94 8.54
CA LEU A 78 8.14 -1.34 8.85
C LEU A 78 7.91 -1.66 10.34
N THR A 79 8.92 -1.53 11.22
CA THR A 79 8.72 -1.59 12.67
C THR A 79 8.16 -0.25 13.21
N SER A 80 8.30 0.80 12.41
CA SER A 80 7.72 2.12 12.56
C SER A 80 6.29 2.20 12.00
N PRO A 81 5.37 3.01 12.58
CA PRO A 81 4.08 3.35 11.95
C PRO A 81 4.20 4.22 10.68
N GLN A 82 5.36 4.83 10.44
CA GLN A 82 5.59 5.88 9.44
C GLN A 82 5.26 5.44 8.01
N PRO A 83 5.65 4.24 7.51
CA PRO A 83 5.31 3.84 6.14
C PRO A 83 3.81 3.70 5.92
N VAL A 84 3.07 3.23 6.93
CA VAL A 84 1.61 3.11 6.87
C VAL A 84 0.97 4.50 6.85
N GLN A 85 1.43 5.41 7.71
CA GLN A 85 0.94 6.79 7.73
C GLN A 85 1.19 7.49 6.40
N ALA A 86 2.41 7.38 5.84
CA ALA A 86 2.75 7.97 4.56
C ALA A 86 1.84 7.47 3.42
N ALA A 87 1.52 6.16 3.40
CA ALA A 87 0.61 5.61 2.40
C ALA A 87 -0.82 6.17 2.52
N PHE A 88 -1.32 6.35 3.75
CA PHE A 88 -2.62 7.01 3.97
C PHE A 88 -2.59 8.49 3.57
N ASP A 89 -1.52 9.22 3.88
CA ASP A 89 -1.36 10.62 3.49
C ASP A 89 -1.34 10.76 1.96
N GLY A 90 -0.64 9.86 1.27
CA GLY A 90 -0.65 9.80 -0.19
C GLY A 90 -2.02 9.50 -0.79
N MET A 91 -2.78 8.59 -0.16
CA MET A 91 -4.16 8.34 -0.56
C MET A 91 -5.04 9.57 -0.35
N GLY A 92 -4.86 10.29 0.76
CA GLY A 92 -5.56 11.55 1.03
C GLY A 92 -5.30 12.59 -0.07
N GLN A 93 -4.05 12.79 -0.46
CA GLN A 93 -3.68 13.71 -1.55
C GLN A 93 -4.35 13.34 -2.88
N MET A 94 -4.38 12.05 -3.23
CA MET A 94 -5.05 11.59 -4.45
C MET A 94 -6.57 11.83 -4.41
N LEU A 95 -7.20 11.75 -3.24
CA LEU A 95 -8.61 12.06 -3.06
C LEU A 95 -8.87 13.57 -3.22
N ASP A 96 -8.01 14.41 -2.65
CA ASP A 96 -8.09 15.87 -2.79
C ASP A 96 -7.93 16.29 -4.27
N GLU A 97 -6.97 15.70 -4.98
CA GLU A 97 -6.78 15.92 -6.42
C GLU A 97 -8.02 15.50 -7.24
N LEU A 98 -8.61 14.35 -6.89
CA LEU A 98 -9.83 13.87 -7.53
C LEU A 98 -11.01 14.83 -7.31
N GLU A 99 -11.18 15.36 -6.10
CA GLU A 99 -12.24 16.33 -5.78
C GLU A 99 -12.10 17.60 -6.62
N VAL A 100 -10.88 18.15 -6.72
CA VAL A 100 -10.59 19.31 -7.57
C VAL A 100 -10.94 19.04 -9.04
N LEU A 101 -10.56 17.87 -9.57
CA LEU A 101 -10.86 17.49 -10.95
C LEU A 101 -12.37 17.36 -11.20
N LEU A 102 -13.12 16.77 -10.26
CA LEU A 102 -14.57 16.64 -10.38
C LEU A 102 -15.28 18.01 -10.37
N HIS A 103 -14.80 18.95 -9.54
CA HIS A 103 -15.31 20.33 -9.58
C HIS A 103 -14.96 21.05 -10.87
N THR A 104 -13.78 20.79 -11.44
CA THR A 104 -13.33 21.41 -12.69
C THR A 104 -14.08 20.87 -13.92
N ILE A 105 -14.43 19.59 -13.92
CA ILE A 105 -15.16 18.92 -15.04
C ILE A 105 -16.68 19.11 -14.92
N GLY A 106 -17.20 19.25 -13.69
CA GLY A 106 -18.63 19.44 -13.42
C GLY A 106 -19.14 20.88 -13.56
N ALA A 107 -18.24 21.86 -13.77
CA ALA A 107 -18.54 23.26 -14.10
C ALA A 107 -18.41 23.49 -15.61
#